data_AF-Q7MU02-F1
#
_entry.id   AF-Q7MU02-F1
#
_cell.length_a   1.000
_cell.length_b   1.000
_cell.length_c   1.000
_cell.angle_alpha   90.00
_cell.angle_beta   90.00
_cell.angle_gamma   90.00
#
_symmetry.space_group_name_H-M   'P 1'
#
loop_
_entity.id
_entity.type
_entity.pdbx_description
1 polymer ?
#
loop_
_entity_poly.entity_id
_entity_poly.type
_entity_poly.pdbx_seq_one_letter_code
_entity_poly.pdbx_strand_id
1 'polypeptide(L)'
;MNRESFLLLLVLLFALPLHLQASSPCNNMADTTCISDSAKMFPPAIGVYHVKPMKNTLRHSLPLVAASLLTFNVDDNIRELRFTGAGSFHTKIDNVSQLVPLMAQLSMRGFGYKGRSKSWGKMLVSDALGMALMGGMVNAGKYSFGRLRPDGTAANSYPSGHTATAFACATLFHLEYGSRSPWYSAAGYTVASLTGISRIVNNRHWASDVLCGAAVGILVGELGYWISDLIFRDPTGYNYKLTKKQEGTLESMVISLSTGNRYINRQMDFEGKTVERTDAFGMNLKTTFNPSFARWVRIGSQFSVSTEKQKVLTRERPAKVFVAPAISLGLSAGVEWHPWQRASVWAEILPSILFRTDFTNAQDEPDEMSSKLHRRSSFQPAFQVGVAYRVSDHMGIEAHAGYQLGEAVYHLMEETSTWSIIKKRATVPYRGFEFAVGLQFYPFR
;
A
#
# COMPACT_ATOMS: atom_id res chain seq x y z
N MET A 1 20.50 5.83 -20.20
CA MET A 1 21.04 6.30 -18.91
C MET A 1 21.48 5.07 -18.13
N ASN A 2 22.74 4.97 -17.69
CA ASN A 2 23.21 3.77 -16.98
C ASN A 2 22.66 3.74 -15.53
N ARG A 3 22.66 2.56 -14.89
CA ARG A 3 22.11 2.33 -13.54
C ARG A 3 22.64 3.33 -12.50
N GLU A 4 23.92 3.67 -12.56
CA GLU A 4 24.56 4.63 -11.66
C GLU A 4 24.12 6.08 -11.93
N SER A 5 23.96 6.47 -13.19
CA SER A 5 23.46 7.80 -13.57
C SER A 5 21.99 7.99 -13.21
N PHE A 6 21.16 6.94 -13.26
CA PHE A 6 19.77 7.01 -12.80
C PHE A 6 19.68 7.00 -11.27
N LEU A 7 20.51 6.23 -10.55
CA LEU A 7 20.60 6.32 -9.10
C LEU A 7 21.11 7.69 -8.66
N LEU A 8 22.09 8.26 -9.37
CA LEU A 8 22.54 9.64 -9.18
C LEU A 8 21.44 10.64 -9.55
N LEU A 9 20.64 10.43 -10.59
CA LEU A 9 19.51 11.29 -10.93
C LEU A 9 18.40 11.18 -9.88
N LEU A 10 18.14 10.00 -9.34
CA LEU A 10 17.18 9.80 -8.26
C LEU A 10 17.72 10.47 -7.00
N VAL A 11 18.95 10.16 -6.59
CA VAL A 11 19.63 10.84 -5.47
C VAL A 11 19.65 12.35 -5.68
N LEU A 12 19.95 12.85 -6.88
CA LEU A 12 19.95 14.27 -7.23
C LEU A 12 18.54 14.85 -7.27
N LEU A 13 17.49 14.15 -7.71
CA LEU A 13 16.11 14.66 -7.65
C LEU A 13 15.58 14.64 -6.20
N PHE A 14 16.03 13.68 -5.40
CA PHE A 14 15.79 13.59 -3.96
C PHE A 14 16.73 14.50 -3.13
N ALA A 15 17.83 15.02 -3.69
CA ALA A 15 18.81 15.89 -3.02
C ALA A 15 18.87 17.32 -3.59
N LEU A 16 18.36 17.58 -4.79
CA LEU A 16 18.17 18.91 -5.39
C LEU A 16 17.44 19.85 -4.41
N PRO A 17 16.47 19.39 -3.60
CA PRO A 17 15.79 20.25 -2.64
C PRO A 17 16.61 20.53 -1.37
N LEU A 18 17.68 19.78 -1.09
CA LEU A 18 18.58 20.00 0.04
C LEU A 18 19.58 21.14 -0.22
N HIS A 19 19.94 21.41 -1.47
CA HIS A 19 20.87 22.49 -1.83
C HIS A 19 20.21 23.84 -2.17
N LEU A 20 18.88 23.94 -2.18
CA LEU A 20 18.14 25.21 -2.23
C LEU A 20 17.87 25.79 -0.82
N GLN A 21 18.79 25.56 0.13
CA GLN A 21 18.91 26.40 1.33
C GLN A 21 19.81 27.60 1.01
N ALA A 22 19.28 28.53 0.20
CA ALA A 22 19.83 29.88 0.16
C ALA A 22 19.24 30.65 1.36
N SER A 23 20.12 30.88 2.33
CA SER A 23 20.01 31.77 3.49
C SER A 23 19.03 32.93 3.36
N SER A 24 18.04 32.99 4.23
CA SER A 24 17.49 34.27 4.69
C SER A 24 18.50 34.90 5.66
N PRO A 25 19.13 36.05 5.36
CA PRO A 25 19.77 36.84 6.40
C PRO A 25 18.66 37.53 7.22
N CYS A 26 19.01 37.98 8.42
CA CYS A 26 18.16 38.66 9.40
C CYS A 26 17.49 37.74 10.45
N ASN A 27 18.32 36.95 11.13
CA ASN A 27 18.11 36.72 12.56
C ASN A 27 19.06 37.65 13.30
N ASN A 28 18.55 38.75 13.84
CA ASN A 28 18.93 39.36 15.11
C ASN A 28 18.20 40.70 15.25
N MET A 29 17.37 40.80 16.30
CA MET A 29 16.89 42.07 16.81
C MET A 29 18.05 42.73 17.55
N ALA A 30 18.74 43.66 16.88
CA ALA A 30 19.38 44.84 17.45
C ALA A 30 20.04 45.60 16.29
N ASP A 31 19.98 46.92 16.39
CA ASP A 31 20.62 47.93 15.54
C ASP A 31 19.90 48.43 14.28
N THR A 32 19.57 49.71 14.41
CA THR A 32 19.08 50.71 13.48
C THR A 32 20.02 50.90 12.29
N THR A 33 19.46 51.43 11.20
CA THR A 33 20.11 51.98 9.98
C THR A 33 20.35 51.01 8.82
N CYS A 34 19.39 50.99 7.89
CA CYS A 34 19.69 50.87 6.46
C CYS A 34 18.81 51.89 5.72
N ILE A 35 19.49 52.64 4.87
CA ILE A 35 19.18 53.96 4.32
C ILE A 35 18.00 53.94 3.34
N SER A 36 17.28 55.07 3.30
CA SER A 36 16.21 55.39 2.37
C SER A 36 16.71 55.69 0.94
N ASP A 37 15.76 55.61 0.01
CA ASP A 37 15.72 56.31 -1.28
C ASP A 37 16.61 55.83 -2.44
N SER A 38 16.01 55.03 -3.33
CA SER A 38 15.78 55.41 -4.74
C SER A 38 15.30 54.22 -5.59
N ALA A 39 13.97 54.05 -5.72
CA ALA A 39 13.31 53.47 -6.90
C ALA A 39 11.78 53.41 -6.71
N LYS A 40 11.15 54.58 -6.58
CA LYS A 40 9.72 54.71 -6.89
C LYS A 40 9.56 54.67 -8.42
N MET A 41 9.41 53.48 -9.03
CA MET A 41 8.88 53.39 -10.41
C MET A 41 8.29 52.03 -10.82
N PHE A 42 7.78 51.22 -9.88
CA PHE A 42 6.94 50.07 -10.24
C PHE A 42 5.78 49.94 -9.24
N PRO A 43 4.55 49.64 -9.68
CA PRO A 43 3.45 49.29 -8.77
C PRO A 43 3.94 48.15 -7.86
N PRO A 44 3.51 48.10 -6.58
CA PRO A 44 4.06 47.16 -5.61
C PRO A 44 3.96 45.76 -6.19
N ALA A 45 5.13 45.17 -6.45
CA ALA A 45 5.24 43.78 -6.84
C ALA A 45 4.44 42.99 -5.81
N ILE A 46 3.40 42.31 -6.30
CA ILE A 46 2.61 41.35 -5.54
C ILE A 46 3.61 40.50 -4.77
N GLY A 47 3.64 40.71 -3.45
CA GLY A 47 4.59 40.06 -2.56
C GLY A 47 4.59 38.57 -2.86
N VAL A 48 5.74 38.06 -3.31
CA VAL A 48 5.97 36.65 -3.58
C VAL A 48 5.77 35.90 -2.26
N TYR A 49 4.56 35.37 -2.06
CA TYR A 49 4.26 34.52 -0.93
C TYR A 49 5.22 33.33 -0.98
N HIS A 50 6.07 33.25 0.04
CA HIS A 50 7.06 32.20 0.24
C HIS A 50 6.46 30.81 0.01
N VAL A 51 7.03 30.12 -0.98
CA VAL A 51 6.78 28.73 -1.33
C VAL A 51 7.15 27.88 -0.10
N LYS A 52 6.17 27.36 0.65
CA LYS A 52 6.48 26.33 1.66
C LYS A 52 7.12 25.14 0.91
N PRO A 53 8.34 24.72 1.29
CA PRO A 53 9.24 24.06 0.37
C PRO A 53 8.84 22.60 0.07
N MET A 54 9.27 22.14 -1.11
CA MET A 54 9.38 20.75 -1.59
C MET A 54 9.96 19.74 -0.57
N LYS A 55 10.48 20.21 0.57
CA LYS A 55 10.86 19.39 1.73
C LYS A 55 9.74 18.46 2.20
N ASN A 56 8.46 18.84 2.13
CA ASN A 56 7.37 17.94 2.56
C ASN A 56 7.15 16.78 1.58
N THR A 57 7.41 16.99 0.29
CA THR A 57 7.20 16.00 -0.77
C THR A 57 8.19 14.83 -0.70
N LEU A 58 9.44 15.12 -0.34
CA LEU A 58 10.44 14.08 -0.14
C LEU A 58 10.23 13.28 1.14
N ARG A 59 9.56 13.85 2.16
CA ARG A 59 9.30 13.17 3.44
C ARG A 59 8.43 11.93 3.30
N HIS A 60 7.45 11.95 2.39
CA HIS A 60 6.56 10.80 2.16
C HIS A 60 7.20 9.76 1.25
N SER A 61 7.98 10.20 0.27
CA SER A 61 8.52 9.32 -0.78
C SER A 61 9.82 8.62 -0.38
N LEU A 62 10.71 9.29 0.37
CA LEU A 62 12.03 8.76 0.71
C LEU A 62 12.00 7.51 1.61
N PRO A 63 11.14 7.39 2.63
CA PRO A 63 11.01 6.16 3.42
C PRO A 63 10.60 4.95 2.57
N LEU A 64 9.73 5.16 1.57
CA LEU A 64 9.30 4.10 0.66
C LEU A 64 10.40 3.68 -0.31
N VAL A 65 11.26 4.62 -0.73
CA VAL A 65 12.49 4.28 -1.49
C VAL A 65 13.44 3.46 -0.61
N ALA A 66 13.67 3.86 0.64
CA ALA A 66 14.49 3.09 1.57
C ALA A 66 13.91 1.68 1.81
N ALA A 67 12.60 1.57 2.04
CA ALA A 67 11.91 0.29 2.19
C ALA A 67 12.02 -0.56 0.92
N SER A 68 11.90 0.04 -0.27
CA SER A 68 12.15 -0.64 -1.55
C SER A 68 13.55 -1.26 -1.59
N LEU A 69 14.59 -0.46 -1.29
CA LEU A 69 15.98 -0.91 -1.29
C LEU A 69 16.23 -2.08 -0.31
N LEU A 70 15.64 -2.03 0.88
CA LEU A 70 15.74 -3.12 1.86
C LEU A 70 15.01 -4.39 1.37
N THR A 71 13.91 -4.22 0.64
CA THR A 71 13.06 -5.32 0.16
C THR A 71 13.71 -6.11 -0.99
N PHE A 72 14.68 -5.55 -1.71
CA PHE A 72 15.42 -6.28 -2.76
C PHE A 72 16.01 -7.60 -2.26
N ASN A 73 16.47 -7.65 -1.01
CA ASN A 73 17.12 -8.85 -0.44
C ASN A 73 16.13 -9.96 -0.05
N VAL A 74 14.82 -9.66 -0.04
CA VAL A 74 13.77 -10.61 0.37
C VAL A 74 12.73 -10.86 -0.72
N ASP A 75 12.91 -10.25 -1.90
CA ASP A 75 12.00 -10.36 -3.04
C ASP A 75 11.84 -11.81 -3.54
N ASP A 76 12.92 -12.59 -3.56
CA ASP A 76 12.88 -14.00 -3.96
C ASP A 76 12.06 -14.84 -2.97
N ASN A 77 12.22 -14.59 -1.66
CA ASN A 77 11.41 -15.24 -0.64
C ASN A 77 9.92 -14.89 -0.85
N ILE A 78 9.59 -13.62 -1.09
CA ILE A 78 8.21 -13.18 -1.37
C ILE A 78 7.66 -13.83 -2.65
N ARG A 79 8.48 -14.00 -3.68
CA ARG A 79 8.10 -14.67 -4.94
C ARG A 79 7.92 -16.17 -4.74
N GLU A 80 8.78 -16.84 -4.01
CA GLU A 80 8.65 -18.27 -3.67
C GLU A 80 7.35 -18.53 -2.90
N LEU A 81 7.01 -17.62 -1.99
CA LEU A 81 5.72 -17.62 -1.30
C LEU A 81 4.56 -17.45 -2.29
N ARG A 82 4.69 -16.57 -3.29
CA ARG A 82 3.70 -16.50 -4.37
C ARG A 82 3.61 -17.80 -5.16
N PHE A 83 4.70 -18.51 -5.45
CA PHE A 83 4.63 -19.77 -6.20
C PHE A 83 4.03 -20.92 -5.40
N THR A 84 4.32 -20.95 -4.11
CA THR A 84 3.67 -21.89 -3.21
C THR A 84 2.19 -21.53 -3.09
N GLY A 85 1.82 -20.32 -2.70
CA GLY A 85 0.43 -19.89 -2.54
C GLY A 85 -0.34 -19.72 -3.85
N ALA A 86 0.04 -18.76 -4.68
CA ALA A 86 -0.73 -18.21 -5.80
C ALA A 86 -0.22 -18.61 -7.19
N GLY A 87 0.42 -19.77 -7.37
CA GLY A 87 1.13 -20.15 -8.60
C GLY A 87 0.35 -19.91 -9.91
N SER A 88 -0.96 -20.18 -9.91
CA SER A 88 -1.87 -20.02 -11.05
C SER A 88 -2.68 -18.71 -11.04
N PHE A 89 -2.58 -17.87 -10.01
CA PHE A 89 -3.38 -16.66 -9.88
C PHE A 89 -3.00 -15.61 -10.92
N HIS A 90 -3.98 -15.20 -11.73
CA HIS A 90 -3.86 -14.14 -12.71
C HIS A 90 -5.19 -13.37 -12.79
N THR A 91 -5.14 -12.07 -12.53
CA THR A 91 -6.25 -11.14 -12.74
C THR A 91 -5.84 -9.97 -13.62
N LYS A 92 -6.82 -9.30 -14.24
CA LYS A 92 -6.65 -8.07 -15.03
C LYS A 92 -7.24 -6.84 -14.33
N ILE A 93 -7.82 -7.00 -13.13
CA ILE A 93 -8.50 -5.93 -12.39
C ILE A 93 -7.55 -4.77 -12.09
N ASP A 94 -6.27 -5.07 -11.88
CA ASP A 94 -5.20 -4.09 -11.62
C ASP A 94 -5.01 -3.06 -12.75
N ASN A 95 -5.38 -3.39 -14.00
CA ASN A 95 -5.34 -2.43 -15.10
C ASN A 95 -6.37 -1.30 -14.95
N VAL A 96 -7.48 -1.59 -14.28
CA VAL A 96 -8.58 -0.63 -14.07
C VAL A 96 -8.45 0.03 -12.69
N SER A 97 -8.13 -0.75 -11.65
CA SER A 97 -8.07 -0.24 -10.27
C SER A 97 -7.04 0.86 -10.08
N GLN A 98 -5.98 0.89 -10.89
CA GLN A 98 -4.98 1.96 -10.86
C GLN A 98 -5.54 3.35 -11.17
N LEU A 99 -6.62 3.45 -11.96
CA LEU A 99 -7.24 4.74 -12.35
C LEU A 99 -8.42 5.11 -11.47
N VAL A 100 -8.90 4.21 -10.60
CA VAL A 100 -10.09 4.42 -9.78
C VAL A 100 -10.00 5.70 -8.93
N PRO A 101 -8.88 6.03 -8.26
CA PRO A 101 -8.80 7.27 -7.49
C PRO A 101 -8.96 8.54 -8.36
N LEU A 102 -8.40 8.54 -9.57
CA LEU A 102 -8.54 9.66 -10.51
C LEU A 102 -9.96 9.75 -11.07
N MET A 103 -10.58 8.60 -11.39
CA MET A 103 -11.98 8.56 -11.80
C MET A 103 -12.91 9.08 -10.70
N ALA A 104 -12.64 8.73 -9.44
CA ALA A 104 -13.36 9.29 -8.29
C ALA A 104 -13.18 10.81 -8.19
N GLN A 105 -11.95 11.31 -8.37
CA GLN A 105 -11.66 12.75 -8.39
C GLN A 105 -12.49 13.50 -9.44
N LEU A 106 -12.44 13.03 -10.69
CA LEU A 106 -13.14 13.63 -11.83
C LEU A 106 -14.65 13.53 -11.67
N SER A 107 -15.16 12.39 -11.21
CA SER A 107 -16.59 12.19 -10.97
C SER A 107 -17.12 13.14 -9.89
N MET A 108 -16.41 13.24 -8.77
CA MET A 108 -16.78 14.18 -7.69
C MET A 108 -16.83 15.62 -8.20
N ARG A 109 -15.86 16.01 -9.03
CA ARG A 109 -15.85 17.34 -9.65
C ARG A 109 -17.03 17.52 -10.60
N GLY A 110 -17.34 16.50 -11.40
CA GLY A 110 -18.48 16.44 -12.32
C GLY A 110 -19.81 16.65 -11.63
N PHE A 111 -20.01 16.04 -10.46
CA PHE A 111 -21.21 16.20 -9.64
C PHE A 111 -21.25 17.51 -8.83
N GLY A 112 -20.34 18.46 -9.10
CA GLY A 112 -20.33 19.78 -8.48
C GLY A 112 -19.66 19.83 -7.10
N TYR A 113 -19.01 18.75 -6.66
CA TYR A 113 -18.26 18.75 -5.41
C TYR A 113 -16.95 19.52 -5.61
N LYS A 114 -16.82 20.66 -4.92
CA LYS A 114 -15.67 21.56 -5.08
C LYS A 114 -14.46 21.03 -4.29
N GLY A 115 -13.41 20.62 -4.97
CA GLY A 115 -12.11 20.32 -4.36
C GLY A 115 -11.27 21.57 -4.10
N ARG A 116 -9.96 21.37 -3.91
CA ARG A 116 -8.95 22.43 -3.73
C ARG A 116 -8.89 23.37 -4.93
N SER A 117 -8.94 22.85 -6.14
CA SER A 117 -8.77 23.64 -7.36
C SER A 117 -10.01 24.49 -7.63
N LYS A 118 -9.86 25.81 -7.73
CA LYS A 118 -11.01 26.72 -7.97
C LYS A 118 -11.68 26.46 -9.32
N SER A 119 -10.90 26.14 -10.34
CA SER A 119 -11.36 25.89 -11.71
C SER A 119 -11.07 24.45 -12.17
N TRP A 120 -11.86 23.95 -13.13
CA TRP A 120 -11.55 22.71 -13.85
C TRP A 120 -10.18 22.72 -14.52
N GLY A 121 -9.80 23.84 -15.15
CA GLY A 121 -8.52 23.98 -15.85
C GLY A 121 -7.32 23.73 -14.93
N LYS A 122 -7.29 24.38 -13.75
CA LYS A 122 -6.23 24.16 -12.75
C LYS A 122 -6.12 22.69 -12.32
N MET A 123 -7.25 22.04 -12.02
CA MET A 123 -7.27 20.62 -11.61
C MET A 123 -6.68 19.73 -12.72
N LEU A 124 -7.19 19.87 -13.95
CA LEU A 124 -6.77 19.05 -15.08
C LEU A 124 -5.31 19.30 -15.48
N VAL A 125 -4.81 20.53 -15.38
CA VAL A 125 -3.38 20.82 -15.61
C VAL A 125 -2.53 20.15 -14.54
N SER A 126 -2.94 20.18 -13.27
CA SER A 126 -2.24 19.50 -12.18
C SER A 126 -2.18 17.99 -12.41
N ASP A 127 -3.32 17.40 -12.79
CA ASP A 127 -3.44 15.97 -13.10
C ASP A 127 -2.56 15.59 -14.30
N ALA A 128 -2.62 16.37 -15.38
CA ALA A 128 -1.83 16.14 -16.59
C ALA A 128 -0.32 16.23 -16.31
N LEU A 129 0.12 17.24 -15.55
CA LEU A 129 1.53 17.38 -15.16
C LEU A 129 1.98 16.21 -14.29
N GLY A 130 1.19 15.83 -13.28
CA GLY A 130 1.52 14.70 -12.40
C GLY A 130 1.61 13.39 -13.18
N MET A 131 0.67 13.13 -14.08
CA MET A 131 0.64 11.92 -14.91
C MET A 131 1.76 11.90 -15.97
N ALA A 132 2.10 13.05 -16.56
CA ALA A 132 3.22 13.17 -17.49
C ALA A 132 4.56 12.90 -16.78
N LEU A 133 4.76 13.49 -15.59
CA LEU A 133 5.93 13.23 -14.76
C LEU A 133 6.02 11.76 -14.34
N MET A 134 4.89 11.16 -13.93
CA MET A 134 4.80 9.73 -13.61
C MET A 134 5.26 8.88 -14.79
N GLY A 135 4.71 9.11 -15.98
CA GLY A 135 5.06 8.38 -17.20
C GLY A 135 6.54 8.54 -17.55
N GLY A 136 7.08 9.76 -17.45
CA GLY A 136 8.50 10.03 -17.68
C GLY A 136 9.41 9.29 -16.70
N MET A 137 9.15 9.41 -15.39
CA MET A 137 9.98 8.79 -14.35
C MET A 137 9.93 7.26 -14.39
N VAL A 138 8.75 6.67 -14.57
CA VAL A 138 8.60 5.21 -14.65
C VAL A 138 9.29 4.65 -15.88
N ASN A 139 9.10 5.26 -17.06
CA ASN A 139 9.78 4.79 -18.27
C ASN A 139 11.29 4.95 -18.15
N ALA A 140 11.76 6.09 -17.67
CA ALA A 140 13.19 6.31 -17.42
C ALA A 140 13.75 5.24 -16.47
N GLY A 141 13.04 4.92 -15.38
CA GLY A 141 13.44 3.84 -14.47
C GLY A 141 13.48 2.48 -15.15
N LYS A 142 12.40 2.09 -15.84
CA LYS A 142 12.30 0.79 -16.53
C LYS A 142 13.45 0.56 -17.51
N TYR A 143 13.77 1.55 -18.33
CA TYR A 143 14.85 1.46 -19.31
C TYR A 143 16.25 1.62 -18.70
N SER A 144 16.38 2.19 -17.51
CA SER A 144 17.69 2.37 -16.84
C SER A 144 18.08 1.17 -15.98
N PHE A 145 17.12 0.54 -15.28
CA PHE A 145 17.42 -0.62 -14.42
C PHE A 145 17.40 -1.95 -15.18
N GLY A 146 16.57 -2.09 -16.22
CA GLY A 146 16.50 -3.32 -17.01
C GLY A 146 16.15 -4.57 -16.19
N ARG A 147 15.49 -4.42 -15.04
CA ARG A 147 15.25 -5.55 -14.12
C ARG A 147 14.29 -6.55 -14.75
N LEU A 148 14.67 -7.83 -14.76
CA LEU A 148 13.82 -8.93 -15.21
C LEU A 148 12.62 -9.10 -14.28
N ARG A 149 11.43 -9.28 -14.87
CA ARG A 149 10.21 -9.57 -14.12
C ARG A 149 10.26 -10.94 -13.42
N PRO A 150 9.48 -11.12 -12.34
CA PRO A 150 9.32 -12.41 -11.68
C PRO A 150 8.82 -13.54 -12.60
N ASP A 151 8.07 -13.20 -13.65
CA ASP A 151 7.54 -14.14 -14.65
C ASP A 151 8.50 -14.39 -15.82
N GLY A 152 9.68 -13.74 -15.85
CA GLY A 152 10.65 -13.84 -16.94
C GLY A 152 10.21 -13.19 -18.25
N THR A 153 9.04 -12.54 -18.31
CA THR A 153 8.46 -12.09 -19.59
C THR A 153 9.10 -10.84 -20.17
N ALA A 154 9.72 -9.99 -19.34
CA ALA A 154 10.34 -8.75 -19.80
C ALA A 154 11.36 -8.18 -18.80
N ALA A 155 12.37 -7.49 -19.32
CA ALA A 155 13.41 -6.77 -18.56
C ALA A 155 13.00 -5.32 -18.25
N ASN A 156 11.81 -5.10 -17.71
CA ASN A 156 11.28 -3.76 -17.39
C ASN A 156 10.45 -3.74 -16.09
N SER A 157 10.89 -4.49 -15.08
CA SER A 157 10.15 -4.68 -13.83
C SER A 157 10.16 -3.45 -12.91
N TYR A 158 11.31 -2.80 -12.75
CA TYR A 158 11.50 -1.73 -11.76
C TYR A 158 11.52 -0.33 -12.38
N PRO A 159 10.77 0.66 -11.85
CA PRO A 159 9.70 0.53 -10.86
C PRO A 159 8.37 0.04 -11.47
N SER A 160 7.42 -0.37 -10.63
CA SER A 160 6.08 -0.79 -11.07
C SER A 160 5.26 0.39 -11.58
N GLY A 161 4.93 0.39 -12.87
CA GLY A 161 4.14 1.46 -13.50
C GLY A 161 2.68 1.50 -13.07
N HIS A 162 2.06 0.32 -12.86
CA HIS A 162 0.70 0.24 -12.33
C HIS A 162 0.61 0.81 -10.92
N THR A 163 1.57 0.46 -10.07
CA THR A 163 1.64 1.00 -8.71
C THR A 163 1.91 2.50 -8.72
N ALA A 164 2.87 2.97 -9.53
CA ALA A 164 3.16 4.40 -9.64
C ALA A 164 1.96 5.21 -10.14
N THR A 165 1.24 4.69 -11.13
CA THR A 165 -0.01 5.30 -11.61
C THR A 165 -1.04 5.37 -10.49
N ALA A 166 -1.28 4.25 -9.79
CA ALA A 166 -2.30 4.20 -8.76
C ALA A 166 -2.01 5.14 -7.59
N PHE A 167 -0.76 5.20 -7.13
CA PHE A 167 -0.33 6.13 -6.08
C PHE A 167 -0.31 7.58 -6.55
N ALA A 168 0.02 7.87 -7.82
CA ALA A 168 -0.12 9.21 -8.38
C ALA A 168 -1.58 9.64 -8.39
N CYS A 169 -2.49 8.81 -8.90
CA CYS A 169 -3.92 9.08 -8.90
C CYS A 169 -4.47 9.25 -7.47
N ALA A 170 -4.05 8.42 -6.51
CA ALA A 170 -4.45 8.56 -5.11
C ALA A 170 -3.92 9.86 -4.48
N THR A 171 -2.70 10.27 -4.83
CA THR A 171 -2.09 11.51 -4.35
C THR A 171 -2.80 12.73 -4.94
N LEU A 172 -3.11 12.73 -6.23
CA LEU A 172 -3.92 13.78 -6.87
C LEU A 172 -5.30 13.89 -6.18
N PHE A 173 -5.95 12.74 -5.94
CA PHE A 173 -7.25 12.70 -5.27
C PHE A 173 -7.17 13.22 -3.83
N HIS A 174 -6.11 12.85 -3.11
CA HIS A 174 -5.79 13.35 -1.77
C HIS A 174 -5.58 14.87 -1.77
N LEU A 175 -4.84 15.42 -2.73
CA LEU A 175 -4.56 16.85 -2.82
C LEU A 175 -5.80 17.66 -3.18
N GLU A 176 -6.72 17.11 -3.97
CA GLU A 176 -7.95 17.79 -4.37
C GLU A 176 -9.05 17.70 -3.29
N TYR A 177 -9.21 16.56 -2.61
CA TYR A 177 -10.33 16.32 -1.69
C TYR A 177 -9.95 15.92 -0.26
N GLY A 178 -8.70 15.52 0.01
CA GLY A 178 -8.27 15.07 1.34
C GLY A 178 -8.48 16.12 2.44
N SER A 179 -8.45 17.41 2.10
CA SER A 179 -8.76 18.51 3.02
C SER A 179 -10.22 18.57 3.45
N ARG A 180 -11.15 18.03 2.64
CA ARG A 180 -12.57 17.96 2.96
C ARG A 180 -12.86 16.86 3.98
N SER A 181 -12.20 15.73 3.81
CA SER A 181 -12.34 14.58 4.69
C SER A 181 -11.14 13.65 4.56
N PRO A 182 -10.53 13.22 5.68
CA PRO A 182 -9.42 12.27 5.66
C PRO A 182 -9.80 10.93 5.00
N TRP A 183 -11.10 10.61 4.98
CA TRP A 183 -11.63 9.40 4.34
C TRP A 183 -11.36 9.34 2.83
N TYR A 184 -11.29 10.49 2.15
CA TYR A 184 -10.93 10.51 0.72
C TYR A 184 -9.49 10.05 0.50
N SER A 185 -8.57 10.53 1.33
CA SER A 185 -7.16 10.10 1.34
C SER A 185 -7.05 8.61 1.64
N ALA A 186 -7.72 8.14 2.70
CA ALA A 186 -7.69 6.75 3.12
C ALA A 186 -8.23 5.82 2.01
N ALA A 187 -9.37 6.17 1.41
CA ALA A 187 -9.96 5.40 0.31
C ALA A 187 -9.03 5.35 -0.91
N GLY A 188 -8.49 6.50 -1.33
CA GLY A 188 -7.57 6.59 -2.48
C GLY A 188 -6.32 5.72 -2.30
N TYR A 189 -5.62 5.88 -1.18
CA TYR A 189 -4.41 5.09 -0.90
C TYR A 189 -4.69 3.61 -0.65
N THR A 190 -5.87 3.25 -0.13
CA THR A 190 -6.28 1.85 -0.02
C THR A 190 -6.38 1.20 -1.39
N VAL A 191 -7.08 1.84 -2.34
CA VAL A 191 -7.22 1.33 -3.72
C VAL A 191 -5.87 1.26 -4.43
N ALA A 192 -5.01 2.26 -4.23
CA ALA A 192 -3.67 2.26 -4.80
C ALA A 192 -2.83 1.10 -4.27
N SER A 193 -2.92 0.82 -2.98
CA SER A 193 -2.17 -0.26 -2.37
C SER A 193 -2.69 -1.65 -2.77
N LEU A 194 -4.01 -1.82 -2.90
CA LEU A 194 -4.61 -3.03 -3.45
C LEU A 194 -4.10 -3.31 -4.87
N THR A 195 -4.00 -2.27 -5.70
CA THR A 195 -3.42 -2.37 -7.04
C THR A 195 -1.97 -2.86 -6.96
N GLY A 196 -1.16 -2.24 -6.10
CA GLY A 196 0.24 -2.64 -5.89
C GLY A 196 0.39 -4.10 -5.49
N ILE A 197 -0.40 -4.57 -4.51
CA ILE A 197 -0.32 -5.96 -4.06
C ILE A 197 -0.81 -6.93 -5.14
N SER A 198 -1.86 -6.58 -5.89
CA SER A 198 -2.30 -7.40 -7.02
C SER A 198 -1.19 -7.63 -8.05
N ARG A 199 -0.26 -6.69 -8.23
CA ARG A 199 0.90 -6.87 -9.14
C ARG A 199 1.91 -7.90 -8.63
N ILE A 200 2.08 -8.00 -7.31
CA ILE A 200 2.93 -9.02 -6.67
C ILE A 200 2.28 -10.40 -6.85
N VAL A 201 0.99 -10.53 -6.52
CA VAL A 201 0.27 -11.81 -6.60
C VAL A 201 0.14 -12.32 -8.04
N ASN A 202 -0.03 -11.42 -9.02
CA ASN A 202 -0.01 -11.73 -10.45
C ASN A 202 1.38 -12.11 -11.00
N ASN A 203 2.43 -12.18 -10.15
CA ASN A 203 3.82 -12.46 -10.56
C ASN A 203 4.39 -11.46 -11.58
N ARG A 204 3.87 -10.23 -11.61
CA ARG A 204 4.27 -9.22 -12.59
C ARG A 204 5.38 -8.32 -12.10
N HIS A 205 5.45 -8.09 -10.80
CA HIS A 205 6.41 -7.20 -10.17
C HIS A 205 6.88 -7.76 -8.84
N TRP A 206 8.13 -7.47 -8.50
CA TRP A 206 8.71 -7.73 -7.20
C TRP A 206 8.14 -6.78 -6.14
N ALA A 207 8.24 -7.12 -4.86
CA ALA A 207 7.70 -6.27 -3.80
C ALA A 207 8.45 -4.93 -3.72
N SER A 208 9.76 -4.93 -3.93
CA SER A 208 10.54 -3.69 -4.05
C SER A 208 10.11 -2.82 -5.25
N ASP A 209 9.77 -3.41 -6.41
CA ASP A 209 9.25 -2.65 -7.57
C ASP A 209 7.97 -1.88 -7.20
N VAL A 210 7.12 -2.50 -6.37
CA VAL A 210 5.84 -1.93 -5.91
C VAL A 210 6.09 -0.80 -4.91
N LEU A 211 6.99 -0.99 -3.94
CA LEU A 211 7.34 0.06 -2.97
C LEU A 211 7.97 1.28 -3.64
N CYS A 212 8.88 1.08 -4.60
CA CYS A 212 9.44 2.19 -5.37
C CYS A 212 8.38 2.84 -6.27
N GLY A 213 7.50 2.05 -6.88
CA GLY A 213 6.36 2.56 -7.64
C GLY A 213 5.49 3.48 -6.79
N ALA A 214 5.15 3.08 -5.57
CA ALA A 214 4.39 3.91 -4.63
C ALA A 214 5.10 5.24 -4.31
N ALA A 215 6.41 5.18 -4.04
CA ALA A 215 7.23 6.36 -3.79
C ALA A 215 7.22 7.34 -4.98
N VAL A 216 7.43 6.84 -6.20
CA VAL A 216 7.39 7.66 -7.43
C VAL A 216 6.01 8.26 -7.63
N GLY A 217 4.94 7.49 -7.42
CA GLY A 217 3.56 7.97 -7.56
C GLY A 217 3.22 9.13 -6.62
N ILE A 218 3.62 9.02 -5.34
CA ILE A 218 3.42 10.11 -4.37
C ILE A 218 4.21 11.35 -4.79
N LEU A 219 5.51 11.18 -5.11
CA LEU A 219 6.39 12.26 -5.53
C LEU A 219 5.81 13.06 -6.70
N VAL A 220 5.44 12.38 -7.78
CA VAL A 220 4.97 13.04 -9.02
C VAL A 220 3.59 13.67 -8.88
N GLY A 221 2.70 13.09 -8.06
CA GLY A 221 1.40 13.69 -7.75
C GLY A 221 1.55 15.03 -7.03
N GLU A 222 2.46 15.10 -6.04
CA GLU A 222 2.76 16.35 -5.34
C GLU A 222 3.47 17.37 -6.25
N LEU A 223 4.43 16.92 -7.07
CA LEU A 223 5.10 17.79 -8.05
C LEU A 223 4.12 18.38 -9.07
N GLY A 224 3.15 17.61 -9.55
CA GLY A 224 2.13 18.08 -10.50
C GLY A 224 1.35 19.28 -9.95
N TYR A 225 0.89 19.20 -8.71
CA TYR A 225 0.22 20.32 -8.03
C TYR A 225 1.16 21.49 -7.73
N TRP A 226 2.41 21.22 -7.36
CA TRP A 226 3.39 22.26 -7.10
C TRP A 226 3.69 23.08 -8.36
N ILE A 227 3.94 22.43 -9.50
CA ILE A 227 4.17 23.10 -10.79
C ILE A 227 2.92 23.85 -11.22
N SER A 228 1.74 23.24 -11.07
CA SER A 228 0.46 23.89 -11.38
C SER A 228 0.23 25.16 -10.55
N ASP A 229 0.49 25.12 -9.24
CA ASP A 229 0.41 26.31 -8.37
C ASP A 229 1.38 27.43 -8.82
N LEU A 230 2.56 27.09 -9.33
CA LEU A 230 3.50 28.06 -9.93
C LEU A 230 2.94 28.68 -11.22
N ILE A 231 2.39 27.86 -12.11
CA ILE A 231 1.83 28.31 -13.39
C ILE A 231 0.65 29.26 -13.16
N PHE A 232 -0.28 28.89 -12.28
CA PHE A 232 -1.49 29.66 -12.03
C PHE A 232 -1.31 30.80 -11.03
N ARG A 233 -0.12 30.96 -10.44
CA ARG A 233 0.20 31.97 -9.39
C ARG A 233 -0.85 32.02 -8.27
N ASP A 234 -1.47 30.88 -8.00
CA ASP A 234 -2.50 30.70 -6.98
C ASP A 234 -1.89 29.70 -6.00
N PRO A 235 -1.02 30.15 -5.07
CA PRO A 235 -0.38 29.31 -4.07
C PRO A 235 -1.47 28.87 -3.09
N THR A 236 -2.30 27.95 -3.55
CA THR A 236 -3.28 27.30 -2.70
C THR A 236 -2.57 26.49 -1.64
N GLY A 237 -1.28 26.16 -1.80
CA GLY A 237 -0.47 25.51 -0.79
C GLY A 237 -1.15 24.24 -0.26
N TYR A 238 -0.65 23.72 0.86
CA TYR A 238 -1.47 22.91 1.73
C TYR A 238 -2.39 23.84 2.56
N ASN A 239 -3.13 24.79 1.95
CA ASN A 239 -4.06 25.64 2.71
C ASN A 239 -5.32 24.87 3.04
N TYR A 240 -5.18 23.88 3.91
CA TYR A 240 -6.26 23.47 4.76
C TYR A 240 -6.18 24.30 6.05
N LYS A 241 -7.31 24.86 6.48
CA LYS A 241 -7.53 25.05 7.91
C LYS A 241 -8.19 23.76 8.38
N LEU A 242 -7.39 22.77 8.76
CA LEU A 242 -7.93 21.64 9.49
C LEU A 242 -8.39 22.18 10.84
N THR A 243 -9.55 21.73 11.30
CA THR A 243 -9.85 21.89 12.72
C THR A 243 -8.78 21.13 13.51
N LYS A 244 -8.40 21.60 14.71
CA LYS A 244 -7.50 20.85 15.61
C LYS A 244 -7.92 19.39 15.79
N LYS A 245 -9.23 19.13 15.70
CA LYS A 245 -9.84 17.81 15.74
C LYS A 245 -9.49 16.97 14.51
N GLN A 246 -9.54 17.51 13.30
CA GLN A 246 -9.18 16.76 12.09
C GLN A 246 -7.66 16.56 11.97
N GLU A 247 -6.87 17.57 12.35
CA GLU A 247 -5.40 17.51 12.38
C GLU A 247 -4.91 16.39 13.31
N GLY A 248 -5.42 16.35 14.54
CA GLY A 248 -5.07 15.28 15.48
C GLY A 248 -5.46 13.87 15.01
N THR A 249 -6.54 13.73 14.24
CA THR A 249 -6.90 12.43 13.63
C THR A 249 -5.93 12.07 12.51
N LEU A 250 -5.58 13.02 11.65
CA LEU A 250 -4.64 12.79 10.53
C LEU A 250 -3.25 12.43 11.05
N GLU A 251 -2.72 13.18 12.01
CA GLU A 251 -1.45 12.90 12.68
C GLU A 251 -1.42 11.52 13.36
N SER A 252 -2.58 10.94 13.68
CA SER A 252 -2.65 9.58 14.24
C SER A 252 -2.70 8.48 13.19
N MET A 253 -2.89 8.82 11.91
CA MET A 253 -3.01 7.82 10.85
C MET A 253 -1.66 7.13 10.65
N VAL A 254 -1.72 5.80 10.59
CA VAL A 254 -0.58 4.89 10.42
C VAL A 254 -0.90 3.95 9.28
N ILE A 255 0.07 3.79 8.37
CA ILE A 255 0.06 2.72 7.38
C ILE A 255 1.12 1.72 7.83
N SER A 256 0.72 0.49 8.11
CA SER A 256 1.62 -0.59 8.48
C SER A 256 1.75 -1.60 7.34
N LEU A 257 2.98 -1.96 6.99
CA LEU A 257 3.28 -3.13 6.16
C LEU A 257 3.98 -4.15 7.05
N SER A 258 3.37 -5.30 7.26
CA SER A 258 3.92 -6.36 8.09
C SER A 258 3.94 -7.69 7.36
N THR A 259 4.82 -8.57 7.81
CA THR A 259 4.97 -9.90 7.27
C THR A 259 5.16 -10.89 8.41
N GLY A 260 4.63 -12.10 8.25
CA GLY A 260 4.55 -13.01 9.37
C GLY A 260 4.24 -14.45 9.01
N ASN A 261 4.46 -15.32 9.98
CA ASN A 261 4.07 -16.71 9.90
C ASN A 261 2.75 -16.92 10.63
N ARG A 262 1.98 -17.84 10.10
CA ARG A 262 0.66 -18.17 10.55
C ARG A 262 0.57 -19.69 10.68
N TYR A 263 0.42 -20.12 11.93
CA TYR A 263 0.36 -21.51 12.33
C TYR A 263 -1.10 -21.94 12.46
N ILE A 264 -1.50 -22.94 11.69
CA ILE A 264 -2.89 -23.40 11.62
C ILE A 264 -2.89 -24.91 11.69
N ASN A 265 -2.63 -25.45 12.88
CA ASN A 265 -2.55 -26.90 13.06
C ASN A 265 -3.95 -27.47 13.34
N ARG A 266 -4.53 -28.20 12.36
CA ARG A 266 -5.72 -29.05 12.58
C ARG A 266 -5.81 -30.13 11.51
N GLN A 267 -6.24 -31.32 11.94
CA GLN A 267 -6.62 -32.45 11.10
C GLN A 267 -8.11 -32.35 10.75
N MET A 268 -8.45 -32.46 9.46
CA MET A 268 -9.83 -32.56 8.96
C MET A 268 -10.07 -33.99 8.48
N ASP A 269 -11.12 -34.66 8.91
CA ASP A 269 -11.47 -35.97 8.36
C ASP A 269 -12.56 -35.80 7.28
N PHE A 270 -12.22 -36.15 6.04
CA PHE A 270 -13.14 -36.25 4.93
C PHE A 270 -13.45 -37.73 4.65
N GLU A 271 -14.34 -38.33 5.44
CA GLU A 271 -14.78 -39.73 5.29
C GLU A 271 -13.59 -40.69 5.03
N GLY A 272 -12.57 -40.66 5.90
CA GLY A 272 -11.39 -41.53 5.85
C GLY A 272 -10.12 -40.90 5.25
N LYS A 273 -10.14 -39.62 4.87
CA LYS A 273 -8.96 -38.85 4.45
C LYS A 273 -8.67 -37.74 5.46
N THR A 274 -7.47 -37.75 6.04
CA THR A 274 -7.05 -36.74 7.03
C THR A 274 -6.32 -35.59 6.35
N VAL A 275 -6.86 -34.38 6.36
CA VAL A 275 -6.19 -33.19 5.84
C VAL A 275 -5.52 -32.44 6.99
N GLU A 276 -4.20 -32.42 6.99
CA GLU A 276 -3.38 -31.60 7.87
C GLU A 276 -3.13 -30.26 7.22
N ARG A 277 -3.53 -29.19 7.89
CA ARG A 277 -3.16 -27.86 7.49
C ARG A 277 -1.84 -27.45 8.14
N THR A 278 -0.96 -26.85 7.34
CA THR A 278 0.39 -26.46 7.77
C THR A 278 0.65 -24.97 7.52
N ASP A 279 1.80 -24.51 8.02
CA ASP A 279 2.18 -23.11 8.13
C ASP A 279 1.98 -22.28 6.87
N ALA A 280 1.53 -21.06 7.10
CA ALA A 280 1.20 -20.06 6.12
C ALA A 280 2.08 -18.84 6.36
N PHE A 281 2.77 -18.33 5.36
CA PHE A 281 3.40 -17.01 5.49
C PHE A 281 2.46 -15.98 4.86
N GLY A 282 2.31 -14.83 5.51
CA GLY A 282 1.44 -13.74 5.07
C GLY A 282 2.11 -12.39 5.12
N MET A 283 1.63 -11.49 4.25
CA MET A 283 1.88 -10.06 4.28
C MET A 283 0.56 -9.35 4.57
N ASN A 284 0.61 -8.37 5.47
CA ASN A 284 -0.52 -7.53 5.81
C ASN A 284 -0.20 -6.07 5.51
N LEU A 285 -1.09 -5.42 4.78
CA LEU A 285 -1.15 -3.97 4.67
C LEU A 285 -2.31 -3.47 5.52
N LYS A 286 -1.99 -2.64 6.51
CA LYS A 286 -2.95 -2.12 7.47
C LYS A 286 -2.94 -0.61 7.45
N THR A 287 -4.11 0.00 7.52
CA THR A 287 -4.26 1.45 7.66
C THR A 287 -5.11 1.70 8.87
N THR A 288 -4.56 2.38 9.87
CA THR A 288 -5.24 2.64 11.15
C THR A 288 -5.14 4.11 11.51
N PHE A 289 -6.09 4.62 12.28
CA PHE A 289 -6.04 5.95 12.86
C PHE A 289 -6.76 5.96 14.22
N ASN A 290 -6.47 6.98 15.01
CA ASN A 290 -7.10 7.23 16.30
C ASN A 290 -8.01 8.46 16.18
N PRO A 291 -9.33 8.33 16.31
CA PRO A 291 -10.22 9.47 16.26
C PRO A 291 -9.81 10.50 17.30
N SER A 292 -9.73 11.76 16.93
CA SER A 292 -9.31 12.84 17.83
C SER A 292 -10.17 13.02 19.09
N PHE A 293 -11.43 12.59 19.07
CA PHE A 293 -12.30 12.58 20.26
C PHE A 293 -12.06 11.38 21.18
N ALA A 294 -11.34 10.35 20.70
CA ALA A 294 -11.05 9.12 21.42
C ALA A 294 -9.69 8.58 20.97
N ARG A 295 -8.61 9.23 21.40
CA ARG A 295 -7.23 8.86 20.99
C ARG A 295 -6.83 7.43 21.39
N TRP A 296 -7.51 6.87 22.40
CA TRP A 296 -7.33 5.49 22.85
C TRP A 296 -8.07 4.47 21.97
N VAL A 297 -8.93 4.91 21.05
CA VAL A 297 -9.59 4.05 20.06
C VAL A 297 -8.72 3.98 18.82
N ARG A 298 -8.58 2.78 18.25
CA ARG A 298 -7.88 2.51 17.00
C ARG A 298 -8.89 1.94 16.00
N ILE A 299 -9.06 2.59 14.86
CA ILE A 299 -9.95 2.14 13.78
C ILE A 299 -9.12 1.98 12.52
N GLY A 300 -9.38 0.96 11.73
CA GLY A 300 -8.65 0.75 10.50
C GLY A 300 -9.25 -0.23 9.53
N SER A 301 -8.42 -0.58 8.56
CA SER A 301 -8.65 -1.64 7.59
C SER A 301 -7.37 -2.44 7.40
N GLN A 302 -7.50 -3.73 7.14
CA GLN A 302 -6.39 -4.61 6.83
C GLN A 302 -6.67 -5.37 5.54
N PHE A 303 -5.69 -5.39 4.66
CA PHE A 303 -5.64 -6.29 3.53
C PHE A 303 -4.49 -7.27 3.72
N SER A 304 -4.77 -8.55 3.59
CA SER A 304 -3.82 -9.62 3.83
C SER A 304 -3.71 -10.51 2.62
N VAL A 305 -2.48 -10.90 2.30
CA VAL A 305 -2.18 -11.97 1.34
C VAL A 305 -1.31 -12.98 2.04
N SER A 306 -1.75 -14.23 2.09
CA SER A 306 -0.96 -15.32 2.65
C SER A 306 -1.00 -16.56 1.77
N THR A 307 -0.06 -17.46 2.00
CA THR A 307 -0.06 -18.80 1.41
C THR A 307 -0.78 -19.77 2.33
N GLU A 308 -1.49 -20.76 1.83
CA GLU A 308 -2.08 -21.82 2.65
C GLU A 308 -1.68 -23.17 2.12
N LYS A 309 -0.95 -23.94 2.93
CA LYS A 309 -0.53 -25.31 2.62
C LYS A 309 -1.47 -26.30 3.30
N GLN A 310 -1.95 -27.28 2.54
CA GLN A 310 -2.81 -28.36 3.00
C GLN A 310 -2.24 -29.70 2.55
N LYS A 311 -1.92 -30.55 3.50
CA LYS A 311 -1.43 -31.89 3.28
C LYS A 311 -2.58 -32.88 3.46
N VAL A 312 -3.06 -33.45 2.38
CA VAL A 312 -4.12 -34.47 2.38
C VAL A 312 -3.48 -35.84 2.53
N LEU A 313 -3.65 -36.45 3.71
CA LEU A 313 -3.26 -37.82 4.03
C LEU A 313 -4.38 -38.78 3.58
N THR A 314 -4.02 -39.78 2.80
CA THR A 314 -4.89 -40.89 2.39
C THR A 314 -4.36 -42.17 2.99
N ARG A 315 -5.24 -43.07 3.46
CA ARG A 315 -4.82 -44.37 4.04
C ARG A 315 -4.02 -45.25 3.05
N GLU A 316 -4.21 -45.06 1.75
CA GLU A 316 -3.68 -45.96 0.69
C GLU A 316 -2.66 -45.31 -0.25
N ARG A 317 -2.47 -43.98 -0.19
CA ARG A 317 -1.58 -43.24 -1.11
C ARG A 317 -0.71 -42.23 -0.36
N PRO A 318 0.49 -41.90 -0.86
CA PRO A 318 1.34 -40.85 -0.29
C PRO A 318 0.59 -39.52 -0.19
N ALA A 319 0.93 -38.75 0.84
CA ALA A 319 0.24 -37.49 1.15
C ALA A 319 0.32 -36.51 -0.02
N LYS A 320 -0.83 -36.06 -0.55
CA LYS A 320 -0.88 -35.00 -1.56
C LYS A 320 -0.82 -33.64 -0.90
N VAL A 321 0.05 -32.75 -1.37
CA VAL A 321 0.17 -31.39 -0.85
C VAL A 321 -0.51 -30.41 -1.81
N PHE A 322 -1.54 -29.75 -1.31
CA PHE A 322 -2.25 -28.67 -1.98
C PHE A 322 -1.79 -27.34 -1.42
N VAL A 323 -1.64 -26.35 -2.28
CA VAL A 323 -1.28 -25.01 -1.85
C VAL A 323 -2.14 -23.98 -2.58
N ALA A 324 -2.51 -22.92 -1.89
CA ALA A 324 -3.37 -21.87 -2.45
C ALA A 324 -3.13 -20.49 -1.86
N PRO A 325 -3.47 -19.40 -2.57
CA PRO A 325 -3.37 -18.06 -2.02
C PRO A 325 -4.61 -17.74 -1.21
N ALA A 326 -4.41 -17.24 0.00
CA ALA A 326 -5.46 -16.70 0.84
C ALA A 326 -5.37 -15.16 0.79
N ILE A 327 -6.40 -14.51 0.25
CA ILE A 327 -6.49 -13.05 0.20
C ILE A 327 -7.66 -12.63 1.07
N SER A 328 -7.45 -11.78 2.06
CA SER A 328 -8.52 -11.26 2.90
C SER A 328 -8.54 -9.75 2.99
N LEU A 329 -9.74 -9.19 3.11
CA LEU A 329 -9.96 -7.78 3.40
C LEU A 329 -10.81 -7.67 4.67
N GLY A 330 -10.39 -6.84 5.62
CA GLY A 330 -11.09 -6.63 6.87
C GLY A 330 -11.08 -5.18 7.32
N LEU A 331 -12.01 -4.86 8.20
CA LEU A 331 -12.04 -3.62 8.97
C LEU A 331 -11.57 -3.95 10.38
N SER A 332 -10.80 -3.06 10.99
CA SER A 332 -10.35 -3.22 12.37
C SER A 332 -10.93 -2.15 13.28
N ALA A 333 -11.21 -2.56 14.51
CA ALA A 333 -11.58 -1.66 15.60
C ALA A 333 -10.94 -2.18 16.89
N GLY A 334 -10.39 -1.29 17.69
CA GLY A 334 -9.61 -1.68 18.85
C GLY A 334 -9.26 -0.51 19.75
N VAL A 335 -8.36 -0.81 20.67
CA VAL A 335 -7.81 0.14 21.63
C VAL A 335 -6.31 0.24 21.47
N GLU A 336 -5.77 1.43 21.70
CA GLU A 336 -4.35 1.69 21.72
C GLU A 336 -4.00 2.48 22.98
N TRP A 337 -2.97 2.03 23.65
CA TRP A 337 -2.43 2.62 24.86
C TRP A 337 -0.98 3.03 24.63
N HIS A 338 -0.60 4.19 25.17
CA HIS A 338 0.75 4.75 25.06
C HIS A 338 1.42 4.76 26.44
N PRO A 339 1.87 3.61 26.96
CA PRO A 339 2.59 3.55 28.22
C PRO A 339 3.93 4.31 28.18
N TRP A 340 4.52 4.49 27.00
CA TRP A 340 5.76 5.24 26.80
C TRP A 340 5.62 6.27 25.67
N GLN A 341 6.44 7.31 25.68
CA GLN A 341 6.39 8.37 24.66
C GLN A 341 6.61 7.87 23.23
N ARG A 342 7.47 6.85 23.06
CA ARG A 342 7.82 6.27 21.77
C ARG A 342 7.26 4.88 21.53
N ALA A 343 6.55 4.28 22.49
CA ALA A 343 6.00 2.93 22.31
C ALA A 343 4.51 2.87 22.64
N SER A 344 3.78 2.09 21.86
CA SER A 344 2.37 1.82 22.10
C SER A 344 2.09 0.33 22.16
N VAL A 345 1.05 -0.01 22.91
CA VAL A 345 0.46 -1.35 22.98
C VAL A 345 -0.95 -1.22 22.48
N TRP A 346 -1.36 -2.11 21.58
CA TRP A 346 -2.69 -2.07 21.00
C TRP A 346 -3.31 -3.45 20.95
N ALA A 347 -4.63 -3.48 20.98
CA ALA A 347 -5.43 -4.68 20.83
C ALA A 347 -6.64 -4.35 19.93
N GLU A 348 -6.96 -5.23 19.00
CA GLU A 348 -8.06 -5.00 18.06
C GLU A 348 -8.77 -6.27 17.64
N ILE A 349 -10.02 -6.09 17.24
CA ILE A 349 -10.79 -7.06 16.49
C ILE A 349 -10.71 -6.71 15.00
N LEU A 350 -10.56 -7.73 14.17
CA LEU A 350 -10.46 -7.64 12.73
C LEU A 350 -11.45 -8.60 12.08
N PRO A 351 -12.75 -8.23 11.97
CA PRO A 351 -13.66 -8.90 11.07
C PRO A 351 -13.13 -8.81 9.63
N SER A 352 -12.82 -9.95 9.03
CA SER A 352 -12.32 -10.02 7.66
C SER A 352 -13.09 -11.00 6.80
N ILE A 353 -13.14 -10.73 5.50
CA ILE A 353 -13.65 -11.63 4.48
C ILE A 353 -12.45 -12.21 3.77
N LEU A 354 -12.28 -13.53 3.89
CA LEU A 354 -11.35 -14.29 3.08
C LEU A 354 -12.03 -14.60 1.75
N PHE A 355 -11.41 -14.17 0.65
CA PHE A 355 -11.95 -14.40 -0.69
C PHE A 355 -11.82 -15.85 -1.11
N ARG A 356 -12.64 -16.20 -2.11
CA ARG A 356 -12.67 -17.48 -2.79
C ARG A 356 -11.25 -17.86 -3.27
N THR A 357 -10.88 -19.11 -3.05
CA THR A 357 -9.54 -19.63 -3.35
C THR A 357 -9.62 -21.02 -4.01
N ASP A 358 -8.88 -21.22 -5.09
CA ASP A 358 -8.68 -22.52 -5.73
C ASP A 358 -7.31 -23.07 -5.37
N PHE A 359 -7.25 -24.32 -4.89
CA PHE A 359 -6.01 -24.98 -4.51
C PHE A 359 -5.39 -25.69 -5.71
N THR A 360 -4.09 -25.53 -5.86
CA THR A 360 -3.28 -26.28 -6.84
C THR A 360 -2.54 -27.40 -6.14
N ASN A 361 -2.47 -28.57 -6.78
CA ASN A 361 -1.64 -29.67 -6.30
C ASN A 361 -0.17 -29.36 -6.60
N ALA A 362 0.70 -29.48 -5.59
CA ALA A 362 2.12 -29.17 -5.73
C ALA A 362 2.92 -30.26 -6.47
N GLN A 363 2.32 -31.43 -6.75
CA GLN A 363 3.02 -32.63 -7.22
C GLN A 363 2.44 -33.27 -8.50
N ASP A 364 1.50 -32.65 -9.21
CA ASP A 364 0.91 -33.32 -10.39
C ASP A 364 1.86 -33.30 -11.61
N GLU A 365 2.27 -34.51 -12.01
CA GLU A 365 2.59 -34.86 -13.39
C GLU A 365 1.31 -34.85 -14.25
N PRO A 366 1.41 -34.70 -15.58
CA PRO A 366 0.30 -34.24 -16.42
C PRO A 366 -0.87 -35.22 -16.69
N ASP A 367 -1.00 -36.35 -16.01
CA ASP A 367 -2.03 -37.34 -16.35
C ASP A 367 -2.78 -37.93 -15.14
N GLU A 368 -4.05 -38.26 -15.40
CA GLU A 368 -5.13 -38.77 -14.53
C GLU A 368 -5.86 -37.78 -13.61
N MET A 369 -7.08 -37.43 -14.03
CA MET A 369 -8.23 -37.00 -13.22
C MET A 369 -7.88 -36.12 -12.00
N SER A 370 -7.70 -34.82 -12.24
CA SER A 370 -7.28 -33.87 -11.20
C SER A 370 -8.42 -33.61 -10.20
N SER A 371 -8.26 -34.09 -8.95
CA SER A 371 -9.11 -33.64 -7.85
C SER A 371 -8.80 -32.18 -7.52
N LYS A 372 -9.73 -31.26 -7.79
CA LYS A 372 -9.57 -29.84 -7.45
C LYS A 372 -10.17 -29.55 -6.09
N LEU A 373 -9.38 -28.94 -5.21
CA LEU A 373 -9.87 -28.48 -3.93
C LEU A 373 -10.19 -26.99 -4.01
N HIS A 374 -11.42 -26.67 -3.64
CA HIS A 374 -11.97 -25.34 -3.75
C HIS A 374 -12.39 -24.82 -2.38
N ARG A 375 -12.07 -23.57 -2.03
CA ARG A 375 -12.59 -22.93 -0.83
C ARG A 375 -13.46 -21.72 -1.20
N ARG A 376 -14.68 -21.72 -0.65
CA ARG A 376 -15.59 -20.57 -0.75
C ARG A 376 -15.09 -19.37 0.06
N SER A 377 -15.53 -18.18 -0.31
CA SER A 377 -15.33 -17.01 0.54
C SER A 377 -15.89 -17.28 1.93
N SER A 378 -15.15 -16.87 2.96
CA SER A 378 -15.51 -17.13 4.36
C SER A 378 -15.27 -15.91 5.22
N PHE A 379 -16.09 -15.74 6.25
CA PHE A 379 -15.89 -14.73 7.26
C PHE A 379 -14.90 -15.23 8.32
N GLN A 380 -13.88 -14.44 8.62
CA GLN A 380 -12.76 -14.80 9.48
C GLN A 380 -12.41 -13.66 10.44
N PRO A 381 -13.12 -13.54 11.56
CA PRO A 381 -12.73 -12.61 12.61
C PRO A 381 -11.38 -13.00 13.21
N ALA A 382 -10.49 -12.03 13.32
CA ALA A 382 -9.26 -12.16 14.10
C ALA A 382 -9.29 -11.25 15.32
N PHE A 383 -8.58 -11.66 16.35
CA PHE A 383 -8.17 -10.80 17.46
C PHE A 383 -6.66 -10.63 17.38
N GLN A 384 -6.17 -9.40 17.40
CA GLN A 384 -4.75 -9.10 17.33
C GLN A 384 -4.33 -8.26 18.52
N VAL A 385 -3.14 -8.54 19.04
CA VAL A 385 -2.45 -7.72 20.03
C VAL A 385 -1.06 -7.41 19.51
N GLY A 386 -0.61 -6.18 19.70
CA GLY A 386 0.68 -5.77 19.20
C GLY A 386 1.34 -4.68 20.00
N VAL A 387 2.65 -4.56 19.76
CA VAL A 387 3.50 -3.49 20.26
C VAL A 387 4.05 -2.73 19.08
N ALA A 388 4.10 -1.41 19.18
CA ALA A 388 4.73 -0.56 18.19
C ALA A 388 5.78 0.32 18.85
N TYR A 389 6.90 0.50 18.18
CA TYR A 389 7.97 1.39 18.59
C TYR A 389 8.23 2.41 17.50
N ARG A 390 8.14 3.69 17.86
CA ARG A 390 8.39 4.83 16.99
C ARG A 390 9.88 5.10 16.94
N VAL A 391 10.46 4.89 15.76
CA VAL A 391 11.87 5.15 15.49
C VAL A 391 12.11 6.64 15.21
N SER A 392 11.17 7.28 14.49
CA SER A 392 11.15 8.72 14.19
C SER A 392 9.72 9.23 14.08
N ASP A 393 9.50 10.54 13.91
CA ASP A 393 8.15 11.09 13.79
C ASP A 393 7.34 10.52 12.62
N HIS A 394 8.02 9.97 11.59
CA HIS A 394 7.39 9.44 10.38
C HIS A 394 7.50 7.92 10.23
N MET A 395 8.30 7.25 11.06
CA MET A 395 8.56 5.81 10.95
C MET A 395 8.50 5.10 12.30
N GLY A 396 7.96 3.90 12.28
CA GLY A 396 7.99 2.98 13.40
C GLY A 396 8.19 1.54 12.94
N ILE A 397 8.36 0.67 13.91
CA ILE A 397 8.33 -0.77 13.76
C ILE A 397 7.18 -1.29 14.61
N GLU A 398 6.54 -2.36 14.18
CA GLU A 398 5.52 -3.05 14.96
C GLU A 398 5.76 -4.55 14.95
N ALA A 399 5.38 -5.20 16.04
CA ALA A 399 5.28 -6.64 16.13
C ALA A 399 3.92 -6.98 16.73
N HIS A 400 3.23 -7.96 16.16
CA HIS A 400 1.92 -8.37 16.65
C HIS A 400 1.72 -9.87 16.59
N ALA A 401 0.89 -10.34 17.51
CA ALA A 401 0.38 -11.70 17.55
C ALA A 401 -1.13 -11.65 17.33
N GLY A 402 -1.62 -12.53 16.46
CA GLY A 402 -3.03 -12.65 16.13
C GLY A 402 -3.54 -14.04 16.48
N TYR A 403 -4.81 -14.12 16.85
CA TYR A 403 -5.57 -15.35 16.89
C TYR A 403 -6.80 -15.21 16.01
N GLN A 404 -6.93 -16.09 15.02
CA GLN A 404 -8.03 -16.04 14.07
C GLN A 404 -8.99 -17.19 14.28
N LEU A 405 -10.27 -16.85 14.17
CA LEU A 405 -11.41 -17.72 14.35
C LEU A 405 -12.27 -17.65 13.09
N GLY A 406 -12.97 -18.72 12.78
CA GLY A 406 -13.93 -18.74 11.67
C GLY A 406 -14.29 -20.14 11.25
N GLU A 407 -15.00 -20.24 10.14
CA GLU A 407 -15.29 -21.50 9.47
C GLU A 407 -14.98 -21.35 7.99
N ALA A 408 -14.22 -22.30 7.45
CA ALA A 408 -13.94 -22.38 6.04
C ALA A 408 -14.72 -23.55 5.44
N VAL A 409 -15.39 -23.31 4.32
CA VAL A 409 -16.10 -24.34 3.58
C VAL A 409 -15.28 -24.73 2.37
N TYR A 410 -14.86 -26.01 2.34
CA TYR A 410 -14.09 -26.61 1.27
C TYR A 410 -14.99 -27.53 0.45
N HIS A 411 -14.89 -27.42 -0.86
CA HIS A 411 -15.54 -28.27 -1.85
C HIS A 411 -14.45 -29.07 -2.56
N LEU A 412 -14.51 -30.39 -2.46
CA LEU A 412 -13.70 -31.26 -3.29
C LEU A 412 -14.47 -31.51 -4.59
N MET A 413 -13.92 -31.03 -5.70
CA MET A 413 -14.47 -31.22 -7.04
C MET A 413 -13.68 -32.27 -7.80
N GLU A 414 -14.39 -33.07 -8.57
CA GLU A 414 -13.78 -33.92 -9.58
C GLU A 414 -14.14 -33.31 -10.93
N GLU A 415 -13.11 -32.97 -11.70
CA GLU A 415 -13.27 -32.39 -13.04
C GLU A 415 -12.89 -33.43 -14.08
N THR A 416 -13.77 -33.58 -15.07
CA THR A 416 -13.48 -34.22 -16.35
C THR A 416 -13.38 -33.12 -17.43
N SER A 417 -13.00 -33.48 -18.66
CA SER A 417 -12.87 -32.52 -19.77
C SER A 417 -14.17 -31.78 -20.13
N THR A 418 -15.32 -32.22 -19.61
CA THR A 418 -16.65 -31.72 -20.02
C THR A 418 -17.56 -31.33 -18.86
N TRP A 419 -17.35 -31.83 -17.63
CA TRP A 419 -18.23 -31.55 -16.48
C TRP A 419 -17.44 -31.42 -15.17
N SER A 420 -17.91 -30.55 -14.28
CA SER A 420 -17.42 -30.42 -12.91
C SER A 420 -18.52 -30.84 -11.93
N ILE A 421 -18.23 -31.80 -11.05
CA ILE A 421 -19.17 -32.26 -10.03
C ILE A 421 -18.56 -32.02 -8.65
N ILE A 422 -19.32 -31.36 -7.76
CA ILE A 422 -18.96 -31.25 -6.35
C ILE A 422 -19.17 -32.63 -5.74
N LYS A 423 -18.08 -33.37 -5.49
CA LYS A 423 -18.16 -34.69 -4.89
C LYS A 423 -18.42 -34.64 -3.39
N LYS A 424 -17.76 -33.72 -2.67
CA LYS A 424 -17.86 -33.62 -1.21
C LYS A 424 -17.73 -32.19 -0.71
N ARG A 425 -18.41 -31.89 0.38
CA ARG A 425 -18.32 -30.62 1.13
C ARG A 425 -17.82 -30.91 2.54
N ALA A 426 -16.84 -30.14 3.00
CA ALA A 426 -16.52 -30.07 4.42
C ALA A 426 -16.53 -28.64 4.92
N THR A 427 -17.12 -28.47 6.10
CA THR A 427 -17.00 -27.24 6.88
C THR A 427 -15.96 -27.51 7.96
N VAL A 428 -14.94 -26.65 8.02
CA VAL A 428 -13.80 -26.86 8.90
C VAL A 428 -13.63 -25.60 9.74
N PRO A 429 -13.62 -25.71 11.07
CA PRO A 429 -13.32 -24.57 11.92
C PRO A 429 -11.89 -24.10 11.66
N TYR A 430 -11.78 -22.82 11.38
CA TYR A 430 -10.56 -22.11 11.08
C TYR A 430 -10.02 -21.52 12.38
N ARG A 431 -8.94 -22.09 12.91
CA ARG A 431 -8.29 -21.62 14.14
C ARG A 431 -6.79 -21.56 13.94
N GLY A 432 -6.18 -20.41 14.14
CA GLY A 432 -4.74 -20.28 13.94
C GLY A 432 -4.14 -19.10 14.67
N PHE A 433 -2.85 -19.23 14.98
CA PHE A 433 -2.02 -18.16 15.53
C PHE A 433 -1.24 -17.50 14.40
N GLU A 434 -1.10 -16.19 14.47
CA GLU A 434 -0.31 -15.38 13.56
C GLU A 434 0.73 -14.61 14.37
N PHE A 435 1.95 -14.54 13.85
CA PHE A 435 3.00 -13.67 14.37
C PHE A 435 3.59 -12.89 13.20
N ALA A 436 3.54 -11.57 13.27
CA ALA A 436 4.04 -10.71 12.22
C ALA A 436 4.85 -9.54 12.77
N VAL A 437 5.82 -9.11 11.98
CA VAL A 437 6.65 -7.93 12.23
C VAL A 437 6.52 -7.01 11.02
N GLY A 438 6.44 -5.71 11.26
CA GLY A 438 6.21 -4.73 10.21
C GLY A 438 6.81 -3.37 10.46
N LEU A 439 6.72 -2.55 9.42
CA LEU A 439 7.07 -1.14 9.43
C LEU A 439 5.80 -0.31 9.48
N GLN A 440 5.82 0.74 10.30
CA GLN A 440 4.79 1.76 10.38
C GLN A 440 5.24 3.04 9.71
N PHE A 441 4.36 3.64 8.93
CA PHE A 441 4.54 4.93 8.28
C PHE A 441 3.48 5.90 8.79
N TYR A 442 3.89 7.11 9.19
CA TYR A 442 3.01 8.16 9.70
C TYR A 442 2.95 9.31 8.67
N PRO A 443 2.06 9.21 7.67
CA PRO A 443 2.09 10.10 6.49
C PRO A 443 1.71 11.56 6.79
N PHE A 444 1.15 11.88 7.96
CA PHE A 444 0.66 13.23 8.29
C PHE A 444 1.25 13.82 9.56
N ARG A 445 2.27 13.19 10.15
CA ARG A 445 3.06 13.79 11.24
C ARG A 445 4.18 14.65 10.71
#